data_AF-A0A960L763-F1
#
_entry.id   AF-A0A960L763-F1
#
_cell.length_a   1.000
_cell.length_b   1.000
_cell.length_c   1.000
_cell.angle_alpha   90.00
_cell.angle_beta   90.00
_cell.angle_gamma   90.00
#
_symmetry.space_group_name_H-M   'P 1'
#
loop_
_entity.id
_entity.type
_entity.pdbx_description
1 polymer ?
#
loop_
_entity_poly.entity_id
_entity_poly.type
_entity_poly.pdbx_seq_one_letter_code
_entity_poly.pdbx_strand_id
1 'polypeptide(L)'
;MSNEKPTFGNVGSAAVQVGPDHPINAVVGQPFWAFIPNEKNDPGASWFNGYDPTFLTLMRCGYQPNYDGTSSTWAEFVAKKTGTTVIEGVLQPHLINPLYMQYNFTVTIT
;
A
#
# COMPACT_ATOMS: atom_id res chain seq x y z
N MET A 1 22.55 -9.71 23.71
CA MET A 1 22.46 -9.06 22.38
C MET A 1 21.04 -8.51 22.27
N SER A 2 20.87 -7.19 22.24
CA SER A 2 19.56 -6.56 22.13
C SER A 2 19.05 -6.69 20.69
N ASN A 3 17.85 -7.22 20.52
CA ASN A 3 17.11 -7.17 19.26
C ASN A 3 16.49 -5.78 19.13
N GLU A 4 17.30 -4.80 18.73
CA GLU A 4 16.74 -3.54 18.25
C GLU A 4 16.05 -3.83 16.91
N LYS A 5 14.72 -3.77 16.93
CA LYS A 5 13.87 -3.71 15.74
C LYS A 5 14.50 -2.65 14.80
N PRO A 6 14.63 -2.90 13.49
CA PRO A 6 15.12 -1.87 12.59
C PRO A 6 14.24 -0.62 12.73
N THR A 7 14.78 0.40 13.39
CA THR A 7 14.21 1.73 13.45
C THR A 7 14.49 2.34 12.09
N PHE A 8 13.43 2.51 11.28
CA PHE A 8 13.52 3.32 10.08
C PHE A 8 13.94 4.73 10.52
N GLY A 9 15.22 5.05 10.30
CA GLY A 9 15.80 6.33 10.67
C GLY A 9 15.03 7.47 10.02
N ASN A 10 14.92 8.59 10.73
CA ASN A 10 14.40 9.84 10.19
C ASN A 10 15.16 10.23 8.92
N VAL A 11 14.53 10.03 7.77
CA VAL A 11 14.86 10.65 6.49
C VAL A 11 13.60 11.42 6.12
N GLY A 12 13.71 12.72 5.82
CA GLY A 12 12.60 13.69 5.80
C GLY A 12 11.51 13.49 4.73
N SER A 13 10.79 12.38 4.79
CA SER A 13 9.55 12.07 4.06
C SER A 13 8.87 10.94 4.84
N ALA A 14 7.71 11.20 5.43
CA ALA A 14 7.01 10.21 6.25
C ALA A 14 6.47 9.09 5.34
N ALA A 15 7.02 7.88 5.46
CA ALA A 15 6.38 6.68 4.93
C ALA A 15 5.07 6.44 5.71
N VAL A 16 3.93 6.83 5.15
CA VAL A 16 2.63 6.62 5.79
C VAL A 16 2.12 5.24 5.41
N GLN A 17 1.92 4.36 6.40
CA GLN A 17 1.20 3.10 6.23
C GLN A 17 -0.30 3.40 6.30
N VAL A 18 -1.04 3.09 5.24
CA VAL A 18 -2.46 3.46 5.11
C VAL A 18 -3.28 2.23 4.77
N GLY A 19 -4.25 1.93 5.63
CA GLY A 19 -5.27 0.89 5.41
C GLY A 19 -6.42 1.37 4.50
N PRO A 20 -7.40 0.51 4.18
CA PRO A 20 -8.48 0.79 3.23
C PRO A 20 -9.29 2.05 3.53
N ASP A 21 -9.46 2.39 4.80
CA ASP A 21 -10.39 3.43 5.26
C ASP A 21 -9.73 4.77 5.54
N HIS A 22 -8.45 4.93 5.18
CA HIS A 22 -7.69 6.13 5.48
C HIS A 22 -7.27 6.84 4.19
N PRO A 23 -7.50 8.16 4.06
CA PRO A 23 -6.97 8.93 2.95
C PRO A 23 -5.44 9.01 3.03
N ILE A 24 -4.77 8.81 1.90
CA ILE A 24 -3.32 8.95 1.77
C ILE A 24 -3.01 10.41 1.48
N ASN A 25 -2.20 11.06 2.33
CA ASN A 25 -1.63 12.37 2.02
C ASN A 25 -0.23 12.18 1.43
N ALA A 26 -0.06 12.56 0.17
CA ALA A 26 1.20 12.45 -0.54
C ALA A 26 1.75 13.84 -0.91
N VAL A 27 3.07 13.95 -1.04
CA VAL A 27 3.74 15.18 -1.47
C VAL A 27 4.33 14.96 -2.86
N VAL A 28 4.19 15.94 -3.75
CA VAL A 28 4.79 15.86 -5.09
C VAL A 28 6.29 15.58 -5.00
N GLY A 29 6.75 14.56 -5.71
CA GLY A 29 8.15 14.13 -5.75
C GLY A 29 8.59 13.27 -4.56
N GLN A 30 7.76 13.09 -3.52
CA GLN A 30 8.08 12.20 -2.40
C GLN A 30 7.44 10.81 -2.59
N PRO A 31 8.17 9.74 -2.24
CA PRO A 31 7.62 8.40 -2.26
C PRO A 31 6.63 8.20 -1.12
N PHE A 32 5.57 7.44 -1.38
CA PHE A 32 4.62 6.95 -0.38
C PHE A 32 4.22 5.50 -0.70
N TRP A 33 3.61 4.82 0.27
CA TRP A 33 3.25 3.41 0.13
C TRP A 33 1.76 3.18 0.37
N ALA A 34 1.16 2.30 -0.41
CA ALA A 34 -0.18 1.77 -0.17
C ALA A 34 -0.07 0.29 0.22
N PHE A 35 -0.93 -0.18 1.11
CA PHE A 35 -0.92 -1.55 1.62
C PHE A 35 -2.32 -2.14 1.60
N ILE A 36 -2.44 -3.36 1.06
CA ILE A 36 -3.63 -4.20 1.17
C ILE A 36 -3.33 -5.27 2.22
N PRO A 37 -3.87 -5.16 3.45
CA PRO A 37 -3.68 -6.18 4.46
C PRO A 37 -4.43 -7.47 4.09
N ASN A 38 -3.88 -8.60 4.51
CA ASN A 38 -4.48 -9.91 4.40
C ASN A 38 -4.35 -10.64 5.73
N GLU A 39 -5.47 -11.11 6.27
CA GLU A 39 -5.55 -11.84 7.54
C GLU A 39 -4.79 -13.18 7.52
N LYS A 40 -4.41 -13.66 6.34
CA LYS A 40 -3.64 -14.88 6.15
C LYS A 40 -2.38 -14.61 5.34
N ASN A 41 -1.35 -15.41 5.60
CA ASN A 41 -0.15 -15.50 4.76
C ASN A 41 -0.49 -16.28 3.48
N ASP A 42 -1.24 -15.64 2.58
CA ASP A 42 -1.69 -16.20 1.29
C ASP A 42 -1.13 -15.34 0.13
N PRO A 43 0.04 -15.72 -0.43
CA PRO A 43 0.64 -15.01 -1.53
C PRO A 43 -0.22 -15.13 -2.78
N GLY A 44 -0.60 -13.99 -3.35
CA GLY A 44 -1.50 -13.92 -4.52
C GLY A 44 -2.96 -13.67 -4.16
N ALA A 45 -3.32 -13.63 -2.87
CA ALA A 45 -4.67 -13.26 -2.47
C ALA A 45 -4.98 -11.77 -2.61
N SER A 46 -3.98 -10.88 -2.75
CA SER A 46 -4.24 -9.46 -2.99
C SER A 46 -3.29 -8.82 -3.98
N TRP A 47 -3.79 -7.84 -4.73
CA TRP A 47 -3.03 -7.10 -5.73
C TRP A 47 -3.61 -5.70 -5.98
N PHE A 48 -2.78 -4.80 -6.49
CA PHE A 48 -3.22 -3.50 -7.02
C PHE A 48 -3.68 -3.67 -8.47
N ASN A 49 -4.87 -3.20 -8.81
CA ASN A 49 -5.46 -3.37 -10.14
C ASN A 49 -5.63 -2.05 -10.91
N GLY A 50 -5.42 -0.88 -10.28
CA GLY A 50 -5.52 0.41 -10.96
C GLY A 50 -4.88 1.58 -10.21
N TYR A 51 -4.41 2.59 -10.95
CA TYR A 51 -4.05 3.93 -10.47
C TYR A 51 -4.05 4.91 -11.65
N ASP A 52 -4.18 6.21 -11.41
CA ASP A 52 -4.06 7.23 -12.47
C ASP A 52 -2.57 7.56 -12.74
N PRO A 53 -2.01 7.15 -13.89
CA PRO A 53 -0.62 7.43 -14.24
C PRO A 53 -0.40 8.91 -14.54
N THR A 54 -1.41 9.77 -14.56
CA THR A 54 -1.23 11.23 -14.67
C THR A 54 -0.73 11.83 -13.37
N PHE A 55 -1.18 11.27 -12.23
CA PHE A 55 -0.82 11.75 -10.89
C PHE A 55 0.31 10.96 -10.26
N LEU A 56 0.43 9.66 -10.55
CA LEU A 56 1.32 8.75 -9.84
C LEU A 56 2.26 8.01 -10.79
N THR A 57 3.43 7.64 -10.27
CA THR A 57 4.33 6.66 -10.89
C THR A 57 4.50 5.51 -9.90
N LEU A 58 4.19 4.28 -10.33
CA LEU A 58 4.52 3.08 -9.55
C LEU A 58 6.02 2.80 -9.65
N MET A 59 6.70 2.78 -8.51
CA MET A 59 8.15 2.54 -8.44
C MET A 59 8.46 1.05 -8.28
N ARG A 60 7.72 0.37 -7.40
CA ARG A 60 7.83 -1.06 -7.13
C ARG A 60 6.64 -1.54 -6.32
N CYS A 61 6.38 -2.84 -6.35
CA CYS A 61 5.38 -3.48 -5.51
C CYS A 61 5.89 -4.85 -5.03
N GLY A 62 5.25 -5.39 -4.01
CA GLY A 62 5.65 -6.67 -3.47
C GLY A 62 4.67 -7.26 -2.48
N TYR A 63 5.01 -8.46 -2.04
CA TYR A 63 4.32 -9.20 -1.00
C TYR A 63 5.20 -9.22 0.25
N GLN A 64 4.58 -9.02 1.42
CA GLN A 64 5.24 -9.07 2.70
C GLN A 64 4.48 -10.01 3.65
N PRO A 65 5.04 -11.18 4.01
CA PRO A 65 4.53 -11.98 5.11
C PRO A 65 4.87 -11.33 6.46
N ASN A 66 3.95 -11.38 7.41
CA ASN A 66 4.14 -10.90 8.78
C ASN A 66 4.37 -12.08 9.74
N TYR A 67 5.06 -11.82 10.87
CA TYR A 67 5.39 -12.86 11.86
C TYR A 67 4.18 -13.43 12.61
N ASP A 68 3.04 -12.75 12.58
CA ASP A 68 1.79 -13.13 13.24
C ASP A 68 0.89 -14.01 12.36
N GLY A 69 1.38 -14.44 11.19
CA GLY A 69 0.61 -15.27 10.25
C GLY A 69 -0.28 -14.46 9.28
N THR A 70 -0.26 -13.13 9.37
CA THR A 70 -0.89 -12.24 8.39
C THR A 70 0.06 -11.93 7.23
N SER A 71 -0.42 -11.22 6.21
CA SER A 71 0.44 -10.68 5.16
C SER A 71 -0.07 -9.35 4.62
N SER A 72 0.69 -8.71 3.74
CA SER A 72 0.25 -7.52 3.02
C SER A 72 0.86 -7.47 1.63
N THR A 73 0.06 -7.04 0.66
CA THR A 73 0.57 -6.59 -0.64
C THR A 73 0.79 -5.09 -0.56
N TRP A 74 1.97 -4.64 -0.98
CA TRP A 74 2.37 -3.23 -0.90
C TRP A 74 2.80 -2.68 -2.26
N ALA A 75 2.60 -1.39 -2.47
CA ALA A 75 3.05 -0.67 -3.65
C ALA A 75 3.61 0.69 -3.25
N GLU A 76 4.78 1.02 -3.80
CA GLU A 76 5.45 2.32 -3.64
C GLU A 76 5.16 3.20 -4.84
N PHE A 77 4.67 4.41 -4.58
CA PHE A 77 4.34 5.40 -5.60
C PHE A 77 5.11 6.70 -5.36
N VAL A 78 5.39 7.44 -6.43
CA VAL A 78 5.80 8.85 -6.36
C VAL A 78 4.74 9.72 -7.02
N ALA A 79 4.31 10.77 -6.33
CA ALA A 79 3.33 11.71 -6.87
C ALA A 79 3.99 12.73 -7.82
N LYS A 80 3.34 13.03 -8.94
CA LYS A 80 3.88 13.88 -10.01
C LYS A 80 3.31 15.29 -10.04
N LYS A 81 2.08 15.47 -9.54
CA LYS A 81 1.38 16.76 -9.53
C LYS A 81 0.35 16.81 -8.42
N THR A 82 0.05 18.02 -7.95
CA THR A 82 -0.97 18.28 -6.92
C THR A 82 -2.37 17.89 -7.39
N GLY A 83 -3.22 17.47 -6.45
CA GLY A 83 -4.63 17.18 -6.70
C GLY A 83 -5.13 15.97 -5.91
N THR A 84 -6.12 15.26 -6.45
CA THR A 84 -6.68 14.06 -5.80
C THR A 84 -6.82 12.95 -6.82
N THR A 85 -6.45 11.74 -6.43
CA THR A 85 -6.54 10.54 -7.27
C THR A 85 -6.91 9.33 -6.44
N VAL A 86 -7.12 8.18 -7.08
CA VAL A 86 -7.48 6.92 -6.44
C VAL A 86 -6.48 5.83 -6.86
N ILE A 87 -6.08 5.01 -5.90
CA ILE A 87 -5.41 3.73 -6.15
C ILE A 87 -6.42 2.63 -5.85
N GLU A 88 -6.53 1.66 -6.74
CA GLU A 88 -7.44 0.53 -6.64
C GLU A 88 -6.67 -0.75 -6.32
N GLY A 89 -7.23 -1.54 -5.41
CA GLY A 89 -6.70 -2.82 -4.99
C GLY A 89 -7.80 -3.85 -4.73
N VAL A 90 -7.39 -5.11 -4.70
CA VAL A 90 -8.28 -6.25 -4.52
C VAL A 90 -7.68 -7.19 -3.50
N LEU A 91 -8.53 -7.76 -2.65
CA LEU A 91 -8.27 -8.94 -1.85
C LEU A 91 -9.29 -10.03 -2.22
N GLN A 92 -8.80 -11.15 -2.74
CA GLN A 92 -9.54 -12.36 -3.08
C GLN A 92 -8.77 -13.60 -2.56
N PRO A 93 -9.15 -14.16 -1.40
CA PRO A 93 -8.52 -15.36 -0.84
C PRO A 93 -8.73 -16.59 -1.75
N HIS A 94 -7.69 -17.42 -1.92
CA HIS A 94 -7.70 -18.50 -2.92
C HIS A 94 -8.65 -19.68 -2.63
N LEU A 95 -9.23 -19.79 -1.43
CA LEU A 95 -9.81 -21.06 -0.97
C LEU A 95 -11.24 -21.02 -0.39
N ILE A 96 -11.88 -19.85 -0.22
CA ILE A 96 -13.20 -19.79 0.45
C ILE A 96 -14.05 -18.67 -0.13
N ASN A 97 -14.96 -19.00 -1.07
CA ASN A 97 -16.05 -18.14 -1.54
C ASN A 97 -15.62 -16.82 -2.26
N PRO A 98 -16.50 -16.21 -3.08
CA PRO A 98 -16.15 -15.08 -3.93
C PRO A 98 -16.11 -13.74 -3.16
N LEU A 99 -15.67 -13.75 -1.89
CA LEU A 99 -15.52 -12.53 -1.11
C LEU A 99 -14.33 -11.73 -1.64
N TYR A 100 -14.64 -10.99 -2.69
CA TYR A 100 -13.84 -9.96 -3.30
C TYR A 100 -14.01 -8.70 -2.45
N MET A 101 -12.95 -8.32 -1.74
CA MET A 101 -12.91 -7.03 -1.07
C MET A 101 -12.15 -6.05 -1.95
N GLN A 102 -12.81 -4.97 -2.35
CA GLN A 102 -12.21 -3.89 -3.11
C GLN A 102 -11.64 -2.83 -2.16
N TYR A 103 -10.43 -2.37 -2.45
CA TYR A 103 -9.72 -1.32 -1.74
C TYR A 103 -9.62 -0.11 -2.65
N ASN A 104 -10.16 1.04 -2.22
CA ASN A 104 -10.07 2.30 -2.95
C ASN A 104 -9.38 3.34 -2.08
N PHE A 105 -8.09 3.54 -2.30
CA PHE A 105 -7.29 4.49 -1.53
C PHE A 105 -7.43 5.88 -2.17
N THR A 106 -8.11 6.81 -1.49
CA THR A 106 -8.12 8.21 -1.92
C THR A 106 -6.77 8.84 -1.57
N VAL A 107 -6.08 9.38 -2.57
CA VAL A 107 -4.78 10.04 -2.41
C VAL A 107 -4.95 11.54 -2.64
N THR A 108 -4.71 12.34 -1.60
CA THR A 108 -4.61 13.79 -1.68
C THR A 108 -3.14 14.19 -1.81
N ILE A 109 -2.80 14.89 -2.90
CA ILE A 109 -1.43 15.25 -3.26
C ILE A 109 -1.25 16.76 -3.14
N THR A 110 -0.26 17.16 -2.34
CA THR A 110 0.17 18.57 -2.15
C THR A 110 1.56 18.84 -2.69
#